data_AF-A0A800J5V7-F1
#
_entry.id   AF-A0A800J5V7-F1
#
_cell.length_a   1.000
_cell.length_b   1.000
_cell.length_c   1.000
_cell.angle_alpha   90.00
_cell.angle_beta   90.00
_cell.angle_gamma   90.00
#
_symmetry.space_group_name_H-M   'P 1'
#
loop_
_entity.id
_entity.type
_entity.pdbx_description
1 polymer ?
#
loop_
_entity_poly.entity_id
_entity_poly.type
_entity_poly.pdbx_seq_one_letter_code
_entity_poly.pdbx_strand_id
1 'polypeptide(L)'
;MHRVPVLLFLLVSSAAALATPPLAQSGWEGTWSTTHGELRIVSIGAFVVGDYADRGTLVGQLSGRTLTGTFTNGGRAGTFTFRSDGTGAFSGSWGWAGEAESGSWNGTRTATESPALTNFSRDGRALQSLSNSRDVYNGTYDGTFGEVRLRSADLVLVGDYGDLGVMAGMWDGNGFVGTFTNGARAGWFDFEFLSRTGDFRAGQWGWAGGPSQGAWTLRKTDASTPSIRNLRRRTAPAPSPDPSRPSPPPAAPHAATRLSSTSAFDMDKLRTILAMQHHVQFVSEEDASVGEQNLRDAGFDIQGGRFIDTEASGLGGLFTTGRLRAYVATRGTDVVIAFRGSGGSNLAQTIGNGGTDALAVKARADFIENGAGRAEDREARMHAGFVRAYERLRPEILAAVDAAGGRDVYVFGHSLGGALATLCALDLAISRRGTFRSITHIVSGSPRVGNGPFRSLFERGVPNNLRITIHGDPVPRVPRGRFTDLRPERYYRHVGRLLPLTESGDIQAADDIATVGLARFGRHSNSVYLNAVVQLVREAERSPSVLNVDLRALGDAEREKARD
;
A
#
# COMPACT_ATOMS: atom_id res chain seq x y z
N MET A 1 11.03 75.11 -12.86
CA MET A 1 9.85 74.74 -12.05
C MET A 1 9.70 73.23 -12.08
N HIS A 2 9.40 72.66 -10.91
CA HIS A 2 9.75 71.32 -10.46
C HIS A 2 9.24 70.13 -11.30
N ARG A 3 10.16 69.21 -11.62
CA ARG A 3 9.86 67.79 -11.82
C ARG A 3 9.75 67.14 -10.44
N VAL A 4 8.55 66.67 -10.08
CA VAL A 4 8.34 65.78 -8.92
C VAL A 4 8.17 64.36 -9.47
N PRO A 5 9.01 63.39 -9.08
CA PRO A 5 8.82 62.00 -9.44
C PRO A 5 7.79 61.36 -8.50
N VAL A 6 6.76 60.71 -9.08
CA VAL A 6 5.84 59.87 -8.31
C VAL A 6 6.56 58.55 -8.00
N LEU A 7 6.73 58.32 -6.70
CA LEU A 7 7.36 57.17 -6.08
C LEU A 7 6.43 55.94 -6.23
N LEU A 8 6.78 54.97 -7.08
CA LEU A 8 6.12 53.67 -7.13
C LEU A 8 6.81 52.73 -6.14
N PHE A 9 6.18 52.45 -5.00
CA PHE A 9 6.65 51.45 -4.05
C PHE A 9 6.57 50.05 -4.66
N LEU A 10 7.73 49.50 -5.05
CA LEU A 10 7.94 48.07 -5.29
C LEU A 10 8.04 47.37 -3.93
N LEU A 11 6.92 46.82 -3.44
CA LEU A 11 6.94 45.81 -2.39
C LEU A 11 7.20 44.45 -3.04
N VAL A 12 8.48 44.09 -3.13
CA VAL A 12 8.90 42.69 -3.30
C VAL A 12 8.57 41.97 -1.99
N SER A 13 7.42 41.30 -1.95
CA SER A 13 7.12 40.38 -0.86
C SER A 13 7.67 39.01 -1.22
N SER A 14 8.93 38.78 -0.85
CA SER A 14 9.54 37.46 -0.78
C SER A 14 8.86 36.65 0.31
N ALA A 15 7.77 35.95 -0.02
CA ALA A 15 7.26 34.88 0.81
C ALA A 15 8.00 33.59 0.43
N ALA A 16 9.10 33.32 1.11
CA ALA A 16 9.70 31.99 1.14
C ALA A 16 8.63 31.03 1.67
N ALA A 17 8.07 30.21 0.78
CA ALA A 17 7.28 29.07 1.18
C ALA A 17 8.17 28.18 2.05
N LEU A 18 7.85 28.09 3.34
CA LEU A 18 8.40 27.07 4.21
C LEU A 18 7.92 25.73 3.68
N ALA A 19 8.72 25.13 2.82
CA ALA A 19 8.62 23.71 2.50
C ALA A 19 8.62 22.95 3.82
N THR A 20 7.57 22.19 4.10
CA THR A 20 7.68 21.05 5.00
C THR A 20 8.85 20.21 4.49
N PRO A 21 9.92 20.01 5.29
CA PRO A 21 11.04 19.22 4.82
C PRO A 21 10.53 17.82 4.50
N PRO A 22 11.01 17.18 3.42
CA PRO A 22 10.90 15.73 3.30
C PRO A 22 11.44 15.11 4.60
N LEU A 23 10.91 13.96 5.02
CA LEU A 23 11.56 13.12 6.04
C LEU A 23 13.05 13.13 5.72
N ALA A 24 13.86 13.76 6.58
CA ALA A 24 15.24 14.05 6.24
C ALA A 24 15.93 12.73 5.87
N GLN A 25 16.31 12.57 4.59
CA GLN A 25 17.25 11.52 4.20
C GLN A 25 18.41 11.62 5.17
N SER A 26 18.73 10.52 5.83
CA SER A 26 19.70 10.45 6.93
C SER A 26 21.09 11.00 6.58
N GLY A 27 21.36 11.35 5.32
CA GLY A 27 22.69 11.65 4.82
C GLY A 27 23.60 10.42 4.84
N TRP A 28 23.05 9.22 5.11
CA TRP A 28 23.76 7.95 5.20
C TRP A 28 23.33 6.93 4.14
N GLU A 29 22.08 7.00 3.66
CA GLU A 29 21.59 6.12 2.61
C GLU A 29 22.41 6.25 1.32
N GLY A 30 22.77 5.12 0.71
CA GLY A 30 23.58 5.09 -0.50
C GLY A 30 24.70 4.05 -0.48
N THR A 31 25.50 4.06 -1.54
CA THR A 31 26.72 3.25 -1.66
C THR A 31 27.94 4.08 -1.30
N TRP A 32 28.88 3.46 -0.59
CA TRP A 32 30.09 4.07 -0.07
C TRP A 32 31.29 3.18 -0.39
N SER A 33 32.38 3.78 -0.86
CA SER A 33 33.68 3.12 -0.88
C SER A 33 34.34 3.29 0.49
N THR A 34 34.78 2.20 1.12
CA THR A 34 35.35 2.23 2.47
C THR A 34 36.67 1.46 2.56
N THR A 35 37.40 1.66 3.66
CA THR A 35 38.63 0.91 3.96
C THR A 35 38.39 -0.60 4.16
N HIS A 36 37.15 -1.04 4.28
CA HIS A 36 36.75 -2.44 4.48
C HIS A 36 35.88 -2.98 3.33
N GLY A 37 35.97 -2.34 2.14
CA GLY A 37 35.20 -2.70 0.95
C GLY A 37 34.02 -1.76 0.68
N GLU A 38 33.23 -2.06 -0.34
CA GLU A 38 31.99 -1.35 -0.61
C GLU A 38 31.01 -1.52 0.57
N LEU A 39 30.41 -0.43 1.01
CA LEU A 39 29.39 -0.38 2.06
C LEU A 39 28.11 0.17 1.46
N ARG A 40 27.01 -0.57 1.58
CA ARG A 40 25.68 -0.19 1.09
C ARG A 40 24.76 0.02 2.27
N ILE A 41 24.13 1.18 2.35
CA ILE A 41 23.30 1.58 3.49
C ILE A 41 21.89 1.92 3.03
N VAL A 42 20.92 1.37 3.75
CA VAL A 42 19.49 1.70 3.70
C VAL A 42 19.09 2.31 5.05
N SER A 43 18.22 3.33 5.04
CA SER A 43 17.76 4.01 6.26
C SER A 43 16.33 3.65 6.65
N ILE A 44 16.08 3.56 7.96
CA ILE A 44 14.75 3.40 8.59
C ILE A 44 14.62 4.45 9.70
N GLY A 45 14.15 5.64 9.36
CA GLY A 45 14.08 6.75 10.31
C GLY A 45 15.46 7.06 10.92
N ALA A 46 15.59 6.89 12.24
CA ALA A 46 16.87 7.06 12.95
C ALA A 46 17.77 5.82 12.94
N PHE A 47 17.41 4.76 12.24
CA PHE A 47 18.23 3.54 12.12
C PHE A 47 18.75 3.39 10.70
N VAL A 48 19.82 2.64 10.55
CA VAL A 48 20.31 2.19 9.25
C VAL A 48 20.58 0.70 9.30
N VAL A 49 20.38 0.04 8.16
CA VAL A 49 20.80 -1.33 7.91
C VAL A 49 21.65 -1.32 6.66
N GLY A 50 22.73 -2.10 6.67
CA GLY A 50 23.62 -2.14 5.53
C GLY A 50 24.42 -3.42 5.47
N ASP A 51 25.09 -3.60 4.35
CA ASP A 51 26.09 -4.63 4.20
C ASP A 51 27.38 -4.06 3.64
N TYR A 52 28.46 -4.81 3.84
CA TYR A 52 29.76 -4.40 3.35
C TYR A 52 30.60 -5.59 2.89
N ALA A 53 31.47 -5.33 1.91
CA ALA A 53 32.25 -6.37 1.23
C ALA A 53 31.36 -7.55 0.79
N ASP A 54 31.91 -8.77 0.81
CA ASP A 54 31.26 -10.00 0.34
C ASP A 54 30.42 -10.74 1.38
N ARG A 55 30.52 -10.37 2.67
CA ARG A 55 29.90 -11.15 3.77
C ARG A 55 29.49 -10.36 5.01
N GLY A 56 29.82 -9.07 5.08
CA GLY A 56 29.59 -8.27 6.28
C GLY A 56 28.18 -7.67 6.30
N THR A 57 27.56 -7.58 7.47
CA THR A 57 26.29 -6.85 7.66
C THR A 57 26.43 -5.87 8.83
N LEU A 58 25.63 -4.80 8.84
CA LEU A 58 25.62 -3.85 9.94
C LEU A 58 24.25 -3.26 10.20
N VAL A 59 24.06 -2.81 11.43
CA VAL A 59 22.91 -2.05 11.88
C VAL A 59 23.37 -0.96 12.83
N GLY A 60 22.85 0.25 12.65
CA GLY A 60 23.26 1.41 13.44
C GLY A 60 22.11 2.37 13.72
N GLN A 61 22.29 3.19 14.75
CA GLN A 61 21.39 4.27 15.12
C GLN A 61 22.07 5.63 14.88
N LEU A 62 21.37 6.51 14.19
CA LEU A 62 21.77 7.88 13.91
C LEU A 62 21.47 8.79 15.11
N SER A 63 22.45 9.59 15.47
CA SER A 63 22.32 10.71 16.40
C SER A 63 23.11 11.91 15.86
N GLY A 64 22.40 12.86 15.27
CA GLY A 64 23.02 13.97 14.53
C GLY A 64 23.81 13.46 13.32
N ARG A 65 25.11 13.77 13.25
CA ARG A 65 26.04 13.28 12.21
C ARG A 65 26.78 12.00 12.59
N THR A 66 26.45 11.41 13.74
CA THR A 66 27.13 10.21 14.23
C THR A 66 26.23 9.00 14.06
N LEU A 67 26.75 7.96 13.43
CA LEU A 67 26.13 6.65 13.30
C LEU A 67 26.88 5.66 14.20
N THR A 68 26.19 5.08 15.19
CA THR A 68 26.79 4.09 16.09
C THR A 68 26.00 2.80 16.01
N GLY A 69 26.68 1.66 15.99
CA GLY A 69 26.00 0.39 15.81
C GLY A 69 26.86 -0.83 15.99
N THR A 70 26.34 -1.95 15.52
CA THR A 70 27.03 -3.24 15.49
C THR A 70 27.19 -3.73 14.05
N PHE A 71 28.28 -4.42 13.78
CA PHE A 71 28.50 -5.11 12.52
C PHE A 71 28.77 -6.60 12.78
N THR A 72 28.56 -7.42 11.75
CA THR A 72 28.95 -8.82 11.72
C THR A 72 29.95 -9.05 10.60
N ASN A 73 30.87 -9.99 10.82
CA ASN A 73 31.76 -10.51 9.78
C ASN A 73 31.92 -12.02 10.01
N GLY A 74 31.23 -12.82 9.19
CA GLY A 74 31.09 -14.25 9.46
C GLY A 74 30.47 -14.51 10.83
N GLY A 75 31.12 -15.37 11.64
CA GLY A 75 30.66 -15.75 12.98
C GLY A 75 30.89 -14.73 14.09
N ARG A 76 31.53 -13.59 13.79
CA ARG A 76 31.93 -12.58 14.80
C ARG A 76 31.09 -11.32 14.70
N ALA A 77 30.87 -10.69 15.86
CA ALA A 77 30.21 -9.40 15.98
C ALA A 77 31.16 -8.34 16.56
N GLY A 78 30.99 -7.09 16.13
CA GLY A 78 31.72 -5.93 16.62
C GLY A 78 30.85 -4.69 16.68
N THR A 79 31.44 -3.59 17.15
CA THR A 79 30.81 -2.27 17.23
C THR A 79 31.53 -1.29 16.32
N PHE A 80 30.80 -0.29 15.84
CA PHE A 80 31.37 0.78 15.03
C PHE A 80 30.81 2.14 15.43
N THR A 81 31.55 3.19 15.13
CA THR A 81 31.09 4.58 15.19
C THR A 81 31.59 5.32 13.97
N PHE A 82 30.68 5.82 13.13
CA PHE A 82 30.98 6.64 11.97
C PHE A 82 30.51 8.08 12.21
N ARG A 83 31.30 9.06 11.79
CA ARG A 83 30.98 10.48 11.87
C ARG A 83 31.06 11.08 10.48
N SER A 84 29.93 11.56 9.98
CA SER A 84 29.88 12.24 8.68
C SER A 84 30.40 13.66 8.81
N ASP A 85 31.16 14.11 7.81
CA ASP A 85 31.56 15.51 7.66
C ASP A 85 30.45 16.40 7.04
N GLY A 86 29.40 15.79 6.50
CA GLY A 86 28.29 16.47 5.82
C GLY A 86 28.54 16.76 4.33
N THR A 87 29.66 16.33 3.77
CA THR A 87 30.08 16.56 2.37
C THR A 87 30.12 15.29 1.54
N GLY A 88 29.68 14.15 2.11
CA GLY A 88 29.70 12.85 1.45
C GLY A 88 30.87 11.96 1.86
N ALA A 89 31.59 12.28 2.94
CA ALA A 89 32.53 11.37 3.56
C ALA A 89 32.24 11.16 5.05
N PHE A 90 32.82 10.10 5.61
CA PHE A 90 32.83 9.84 7.03
C PHE A 90 34.18 9.32 7.50
N SER A 91 34.53 9.70 8.73
CA SER A 91 35.59 9.05 9.50
C SER A 91 34.96 8.17 10.56
N GLY A 92 35.59 7.04 10.86
CA GLY A 92 35.00 6.11 11.80
C GLY A 92 35.99 5.20 12.47
N SER A 93 35.51 4.54 13.52
CA SER A 93 36.24 3.54 14.27
C SER A 93 35.40 2.28 14.46
N TRP A 94 36.07 1.17 14.71
CA TRP A 94 35.44 -0.12 14.97
C TRP A 94 36.22 -0.92 16.00
N GLY A 95 35.56 -1.87 16.66
CA GLY A 95 36.21 -2.86 17.53
C GLY A 95 35.37 -4.11 17.69
N TRP A 96 36.01 -5.27 17.88
CA TRP A 96 35.30 -6.51 18.17
C TRP A 96 34.58 -6.43 19.51
N ALA A 97 33.41 -7.08 19.63
CA ALA A 97 32.67 -7.00 20.88
C ALA A 97 33.45 -7.69 22.01
N GLY A 98 33.60 -6.98 23.14
CA GLY A 98 34.42 -7.42 24.26
C GLY A 98 35.91 -7.06 24.14
N GLU A 99 36.32 -6.42 23.06
CA GLU A 99 37.70 -5.96 22.83
C GLU A 99 37.79 -4.43 22.80
N ALA A 100 39.00 -3.90 22.90
CA ALA A 100 39.26 -2.47 22.71
C ALA A 100 39.01 -2.07 21.23
N GLU A 101 38.81 -0.77 21.01
CA GLU A 101 38.71 -0.22 19.66
C GLU A 101 39.90 -0.68 18.82
N SER A 102 39.61 -1.36 17.71
CA SER A 102 40.56 -2.20 16.97
C SER A 102 41.08 -1.52 15.70
N GLY A 103 40.42 -0.48 15.19
CA GLY A 103 40.92 0.24 14.02
C GLY A 103 39.98 1.31 13.46
N SER A 104 40.45 1.98 12.41
CA SER A 104 39.70 3.01 11.68
C SER A 104 38.87 2.43 10.55
N TRP A 105 37.66 2.92 10.36
CA TRP A 105 36.78 2.61 9.23
C TRP A 105 36.27 3.90 8.61
N ASN A 106 36.83 4.26 7.47
CA ASN A 106 36.52 5.52 6.79
C ASN A 106 35.86 5.22 5.45
N GLY A 107 35.04 6.15 4.96
CA GLY A 107 34.39 5.97 3.66
C GLY A 107 33.98 7.26 2.98
N THR A 108 33.87 7.17 1.65
CA THR A 108 33.38 8.25 0.76
C THR A 108 32.22 7.72 -0.05
N ARG A 109 31.15 8.51 -0.14
CA ARG A 109 29.93 8.16 -0.85
C ARG A 109 30.18 8.10 -2.35
N THR A 110 29.75 7.01 -2.98
CA THR A 110 29.84 6.78 -4.43
C THR A 110 28.48 6.86 -5.11
N ALA A 111 27.39 6.56 -4.40
CA ALA A 111 26.02 6.71 -4.89
C ALA A 111 25.06 7.14 -3.77
N THR A 112 24.03 7.91 -4.12
CA THR A 112 22.98 8.37 -3.18
C THR A 112 21.70 7.55 -3.26
N GLU A 113 21.58 6.69 -4.28
CA GLU A 113 20.42 5.84 -4.52
C GLU A 113 20.36 4.70 -3.49
N SER A 114 19.15 4.26 -3.13
CA SER A 114 18.93 3.12 -2.24
C SER A 114 19.59 1.87 -2.84
N PRO A 115 20.64 1.30 -2.21
CA PRO A 115 21.37 0.19 -2.80
C PRO A 115 20.64 -1.14 -2.61
N ALA A 116 20.96 -2.11 -3.47
CA ALA A 116 20.59 -3.51 -3.24
C ALA A 116 21.58 -4.16 -2.28
N LEU A 117 21.09 -4.75 -1.19
CA LEU A 117 21.90 -5.47 -0.21
C LEU A 117 21.95 -6.96 -0.59
N THR A 118 23.13 -7.55 -0.63
CA THR A 118 23.34 -8.96 -1.03
C THR A 118 23.56 -9.89 0.16
N ASN A 119 24.03 -9.36 1.29
CA ASN A 119 24.50 -10.17 2.41
C ASN A 119 23.37 -10.56 3.40
N PHE A 120 22.11 -10.25 3.07
CA PHE A 120 20.93 -10.60 3.86
C PHE A 120 20.09 -11.73 3.23
N SER A 121 20.52 -12.36 2.13
CA SER A 121 19.67 -13.23 1.31
C SER A 121 19.89 -14.73 1.51
N ARG A 122 18.82 -15.53 1.27
CA ARG A 122 18.81 -17.01 1.37
C ARG A 122 19.58 -17.70 0.23
N ASP A 123 19.61 -17.10 -0.96
CA ASP A 123 20.15 -17.70 -2.20
C ASP A 123 21.16 -16.79 -2.93
N GLY A 124 21.74 -15.79 -2.26
CA GLY A 124 22.62 -14.80 -2.90
C GLY A 124 21.88 -13.78 -3.77
N ARG A 125 20.53 -13.73 -3.71
CA ARG A 125 19.72 -12.73 -4.42
C ARG A 125 19.86 -11.37 -3.76
N ALA A 126 20.16 -10.34 -4.55
CA ALA A 126 20.18 -8.97 -4.05
C ALA A 126 18.77 -8.56 -3.63
N LEU A 127 18.63 -8.06 -2.39
CA LEU A 127 17.39 -7.54 -1.83
C LEU A 127 17.43 -6.01 -1.87
N GLN A 128 16.44 -5.39 -2.48
CA GLN A 128 16.32 -3.93 -2.51
C GLN A 128 15.34 -3.47 -1.44
N SER A 129 15.73 -2.41 -0.72
CA SER A 129 14.79 -1.66 0.10
C SER A 129 13.69 -1.10 -0.78
N LEU A 130 12.43 -1.26 -0.34
CA LEU A 130 11.28 -0.76 -1.06
C LEU A 130 10.44 0.04 -0.10
N SER A 131 10.33 1.34 -0.33
CA SER A 131 9.44 2.15 0.50
C SER A 131 8.03 1.56 0.59
N ASN A 132 7.64 1.20 1.80
CA ASN A 132 6.34 0.71 2.18
C ASN A 132 6.08 1.09 3.64
N SER A 133 4.92 1.70 3.88
CA SER A 133 4.48 2.12 5.21
C SER A 133 3.94 0.94 6.05
N ARG A 134 4.49 -0.28 5.90
CA ARG A 134 4.06 -1.43 6.69
C ARG A 134 4.79 -1.39 8.03
N ASP A 135 4.06 -1.02 9.06
CA ASP A 135 4.44 -1.09 10.46
C ASP A 135 3.81 -2.28 11.19
N VAL A 136 3.13 -3.18 10.45
CA VAL A 136 2.48 -4.38 11.03
C VAL A 136 3.47 -5.32 11.73
N TYR A 137 4.76 -5.24 11.42
CA TYR A 137 5.81 -5.99 12.12
C TYR A 137 6.44 -5.22 13.29
N ASN A 138 6.02 -3.97 13.49
CA ASN A 138 6.43 -3.21 14.67
C ASN A 138 5.73 -3.79 15.90
N GLY A 139 6.48 -3.85 16.98
CA GLY A 139 5.92 -4.26 18.25
C GLY A 139 6.94 -4.84 19.20
N THR A 140 6.45 -5.10 20.40
CA THR A 140 7.10 -5.92 21.41
C THR A 140 6.49 -7.31 21.36
N TYR A 141 7.34 -8.32 21.47
CA TYR A 141 6.99 -9.73 21.35
C TYR A 141 7.59 -10.51 22.51
N ASP A 142 6.85 -11.47 23.07
CA ASP A 142 7.42 -12.52 23.89
C ASP A 142 8.10 -13.54 22.99
N GLY A 143 9.43 -13.65 23.11
CA GLY A 143 10.26 -14.54 22.32
C GLY A 143 10.83 -15.71 23.10
N THR A 144 11.28 -16.75 22.38
CA THR A 144 11.97 -17.93 22.96
C THR A 144 13.15 -17.54 23.86
N PHE A 145 13.81 -16.41 23.57
CA PHE A 145 15.01 -15.94 24.25
C PHE A 145 14.78 -14.62 25.03
N GLY A 146 13.53 -14.31 25.35
CA GLY A 146 13.12 -13.10 26.07
C GLY A 146 12.32 -12.13 25.20
N GLU A 147 12.05 -10.95 25.75
CA GLU A 147 11.36 -9.86 25.04
C GLU A 147 12.10 -9.51 23.75
N VAL A 148 11.38 -9.46 22.62
CA VAL A 148 11.90 -9.03 21.33
C VAL A 148 11.18 -7.75 20.91
N ARG A 149 11.92 -6.70 20.57
CA ARG A 149 11.36 -5.45 20.06
C ARG A 149 11.73 -5.32 18.60
N LEU A 150 10.74 -5.24 17.74
CA LEU A 150 10.92 -5.14 16.30
C LEU A 150 10.41 -3.79 15.80
N ARG A 151 11.18 -3.21 14.88
CA ARG A 151 10.81 -2.07 14.06
C ARG A 151 11.05 -2.44 12.61
N SER A 152 10.12 -2.09 11.76
CA SER A 152 10.21 -2.30 10.34
C SER A 152 9.78 -1.04 9.59
N ALA A 153 10.43 -0.82 8.46
CA ALA A 153 9.97 0.11 7.44
C ALA A 153 10.59 -0.35 6.12
N ASP A 154 9.89 -0.12 5.01
CA ASP A 154 10.49 -0.17 3.69
C ASP A 154 11.18 -1.52 3.35
N LEU A 155 10.66 -2.62 3.91
CA LEU A 155 11.17 -4.00 3.81
C LEU A 155 12.39 -4.32 4.65
N VAL A 156 12.79 -3.42 5.53
CA VAL A 156 13.89 -3.64 6.46
C VAL A 156 13.33 -3.82 7.86
N LEU A 157 13.92 -4.75 8.61
CA LEU A 157 13.64 -5.04 10.01
C LEU A 157 14.87 -4.69 10.84
N VAL A 158 14.68 -3.95 11.91
CA VAL A 158 15.66 -3.71 12.97
C VAL A 158 15.02 -4.08 14.29
N GLY A 159 15.72 -4.84 15.11
CA GLY A 159 15.21 -5.23 16.41
C GLY A 159 16.28 -5.47 17.44
N ASP A 160 15.85 -5.73 18.65
CA ASP A 160 16.67 -6.28 19.71
C ASP A 160 15.90 -7.31 20.53
N TYR A 161 16.63 -8.12 21.30
CA TYR A 161 16.04 -9.18 22.11
C TYR A 161 16.76 -9.36 23.44
N GLY A 162 15.97 -9.43 24.51
CA GLY A 162 16.44 -9.38 25.90
C GLY A 162 17.45 -8.25 26.12
N ASP A 163 18.42 -8.52 26.99
CA ASP A 163 19.66 -7.73 27.13
C ASP A 163 20.82 -8.35 26.34
N LEU A 164 20.51 -9.19 25.33
CA LEU A 164 21.48 -10.07 24.68
C LEU A 164 22.05 -9.50 23.39
N GLY A 165 21.17 -8.96 22.53
CA GLY A 165 21.53 -8.80 21.13
C GLY A 165 20.68 -7.83 20.35
N VAL A 166 21.19 -7.46 19.17
CA VAL A 166 20.47 -6.71 18.13
C VAL A 166 20.35 -7.55 16.89
N MET A 167 19.31 -7.31 16.09
CA MET A 167 19.07 -8.01 14.83
C MET A 167 18.73 -7.03 13.72
N ALA A 168 19.10 -7.41 12.50
CA ALA A 168 18.72 -6.69 11.30
C ALA A 168 18.40 -7.69 10.19
N GLY A 169 17.32 -7.42 9.45
CA GLY A 169 16.91 -8.29 8.36
C GLY A 169 16.22 -7.55 7.26
N MET A 170 16.05 -8.25 6.15
CA MET A 170 15.37 -7.77 4.96
C MET A 170 14.26 -8.72 4.56
N TRP A 171 13.19 -8.14 4.05
CA TRP A 171 12.09 -8.90 3.49
C TRP A 171 12.54 -9.52 2.16
N ASP A 172 12.41 -10.84 2.02
CA ASP A 172 12.79 -11.57 0.81
C ASP A 172 11.62 -11.91 -0.11
N GLY A 173 10.40 -11.51 0.26
CA GLY A 173 9.16 -11.87 -0.41
C GLY A 173 8.28 -12.84 0.39
N ASN A 174 8.87 -13.62 1.29
CA ASN A 174 8.18 -14.61 2.12
C ASN A 174 8.26 -14.30 3.62
N GLY A 175 9.37 -13.72 4.07
CA GLY A 175 9.63 -13.37 5.46
C GLY A 175 10.79 -12.40 5.61
N PHE A 176 11.24 -12.17 6.85
CA PHE A 176 12.48 -11.44 7.11
C PHE A 176 13.63 -12.41 7.33
N VAL A 177 14.65 -12.28 6.51
CA VAL A 177 15.92 -12.99 6.66
C VAL A 177 17.00 -12.01 7.07
N GLY A 178 17.89 -12.42 7.96
CA GLY A 178 18.89 -11.49 8.45
C GLY A 178 19.89 -12.05 9.44
N THR A 179 20.57 -11.14 10.11
CA THR A 179 21.61 -11.45 11.09
C THR A 179 21.23 -10.92 12.47
N PHE A 180 21.74 -11.60 13.50
CA PHE A 180 21.65 -11.13 14.86
C PHE A 180 23.02 -11.25 15.56
N THR A 181 23.20 -10.46 16.62
CA THR A 181 24.40 -10.52 17.47
C THR A 181 24.04 -11.02 18.86
N ASN A 182 24.98 -11.69 19.52
CA ASN A 182 24.91 -12.03 20.94
C ASN A 182 26.32 -11.97 21.52
N GLY A 183 26.63 -10.88 22.21
CA GLY A 183 28.02 -10.58 22.60
C GLY A 183 28.96 -10.55 21.39
N ALA A 184 30.03 -11.35 21.44
CA ALA A 184 31.03 -11.46 20.37
C ALA A 184 30.62 -12.33 19.17
N ARG A 185 29.45 -12.97 19.23
CA ARG A 185 28.99 -13.93 18.22
C ARG A 185 27.93 -13.34 17.31
N ALA A 186 27.93 -13.78 16.07
CA ALA A 186 26.90 -13.49 15.08
C ALA A 186 26.18 -14.76 14.63
N GLY A 187 24.89 -14.64 14.36
CA GLY A 187 24.04 -15.69 13.80
C GLY A 187 23.13 -15.16 12.71
N TRP A 188 22.40 -16.07 12.09
CA TRP A 188 21.37 -15.79 11.10
C TRP A 188 19.98 -16.08 11.66
N PHE A 189 18.98 -15.38 11.19
CA PHE A 189 17.58 -15.67 11.46
C PHE A 189 16.74 -15.66 10.19
N ASP A 190 15.60 -16.33 10.27
CA ASP A 190 14.59 -16.39 9.24
C ASP A 190 13.21 -16.36 9.90
N PHE A 191 12.45 -15.28 9.71
CA PHE A 191 11.12 -15.11 10.30
C PHE A 191 10.05 -15.04 9.22
N GLU A 192 9.11 -15.96 9.33
CA GLU A 192 7.90 -15.94 8.53
C GLU A 192 6.82 -15.17 9.26
N PHE A 193 6.40 -14.06 8.66
CA PHE A 193 5.24 -13.31 9.12
C PHE A 193 4.11 -13.42 8.10
N LEU A 194 2.88 -13.42 8.59
CA LEU A 194 1.75 -13.08 7.75
C LEU A 194 1.89 -11.63 7.31
N SER A 195 2.21 -11.41 6.04
CA SER A 195 2.52 -10.09 5.49
C SER A 195 1.39 -9.05 5.57
N ARG A 196 0.18 -9.48 5.98
CA ARG A 196 -0.99 -8.63 6.21
C ARG A 196 -1.17 -8.23 7.68
N THR A 197 -1.10 -9.19 8.59
CA THR A 197 -1.38 -8.97 10.02
C THR A 197 -0.12 -8.73 10.84
N GLY A 198 1.05 -9.07 10.29
CA GLY A 198 2.31 -9.09 11.02
C GLY A 198 2.36 -10.19 12.08
N ASP A 199 1.45 -11.17 12.02
CA ASP A 199 1.49 -12.34 12.91
C ASP A 199 2.67 -13.22 12.56
N PHE A 200 3.42 -13.59 13.58
CA PHE A 200 4.54 -14.51 13.44
C PHE A 200 4.03 -15.94 13.23
N ARG A 201 4.48 -16.59 12.16
CA ARG A 201 4.11 -17.98 11.84
C ARG A 201 5.14 -18.97 12.31
N ALA A 202 6.39 -18.69 11.99
CA ALA A 202 7.51 -19.55 12.26
C ALA A 202 8.78 -18.72 12.22
N GLY A 203 9.80 -19.17 12.95
CA GLY A 203 11.13 -18.63 12.75
C GLY A 203 12.20 -19.66 13.05
N GLN A 204 13.31 -19.51 12.36
CA GLN A 204 14.51 -20.32 12.53
C GLN A 204 15.70 -19.41 12.81
N TRP A 205 16.69 -19.95 13.48
CA TRP A 205 17.96 -19.27 13.72
C TRP A 205 19.11 -20.27 13.72
N GLY A 206 20.33 -19.78 13.49
CA GLY A 206 21.55 -20.55 13.68
C GLY A 206 22.78 -19.67 13.87
N TRP A 207 23.85 -20.23 14.43
CA TRP A 207 25.14 -19.52 14.50
C TRP A 207 25.83 -19.53 13.14
N ALA A 208 26.40 -18.40 12.75
CA ALA A 208 27.16 -18.34 11.50
C ALA A 208 28.41 -19.25 11.61
N GLY A 209 28.51 -20.23 10.70
CA GLY A 209 29.60 -21.20 10.65
C GLY A 209 29.54 -22.34 11.68
N GLY A 210 28.44 -22.49 12.43
CA GLY A 210 28.27 -23.54 13.45
C GLY A 210 27.08 -24.46 13.18
N PRO A 211 27.07 -25.69 13.74
CA PRO A 211 25.99 -26.65 13.52
C PRO A 211 24.75 -26.38 14.37
N SER A 212 24.84 -25.50 15.38
CA SER A 212 23.71 -25.22 16.26
C SER A 212 22.72 -24.26 15.62
N GLN A 213 21.49 -24.74 15.50
CA GLN A 213 20.33 -24.03 14.98
C GLN A 213 19.11 -24.42 15.82
N GLY A 214 18.04 -23.63 15.73
CA GLY A 214 16.80 -23.90 16.42
C GLY A 214 15.66 -23.02 15.94
N ALA A 215 14.49 -23.18 16.57
CA ALA A 215 13.33 -22.37 16.29
C ALA A 215 13.34 -21.06 17.09
N TRP A 216 12.76 -20.01 16.52
CA TRP A 216 12.25 -18.85 17.23
C TRP A 216 10.73 -18.92 17.27
N THR A 217 10.18 -18.52 18.40
CA THR A 217 8.77 -18.21 18.57
C THR A 217 8.68 -16.74 18.94
N LEU A 218 7.73 -16.02 18.34
CA LEU A 218 7.40 -14.65 18.72
C LEU A 218 5.89 -14.57 18.93
N ARG A 219 5.47 -14.07 20.09
CA ARG A 219 4.06 -13.74 20.37
C ARG A 219 3.97 -12.24 20.62
N LYS A 220 3.31 -11.50 19.73
CA LYS A 220 3.17 -10.06 19.88
C LYS A 220 2.42 -9.74 21.18
N THR A 221 3.02 -8.89 22.01
CA THR A 221 2.48 -8.43 23.30
C THR A 221 2.09 -6.97 23.27
N ASP A 222 2.75 -6.17 22.42
CA ASP A 222 2.43 -4.77 22.16
C ASP A 222 2.68 -4.45 20.68
N ALA A 223 1.76 -3.74 20.02
CA ALA A 223 1.90 -3.31 18.62
C ALA A 223 2.52 -1.91 18.48
N SER A 224 2.70 -1.19 19.58
CA SER A 224 3.32 0.13 19.57
C SER A 224 4.74 0.07 19.02
N THR A 225 5.17 1.12 18.30
CA THR A 225 6.52 1.17 17.74
C THR A 225 7.55 1.26 18.88
N PRO A 226 8.39 0.23 19.10
CA PRO A 226 9.23 0.19 20.28
C PRO A 226 10.49 1.05 20.12
N SER A 227 11.12 1.37 21.25
CA SER A 227 12.50 1.86 21.28
C SER A 227 13.46 0.67 21.17
N ILE A 228 14.44 0.73 20.27
CA ILE A 228 15.55 -0.24 20.24
C ILE A 228 16.62 0.23 21.23
N ARG A 229 16.90 -0.57 22.25
CA ARG A 229 17.73 -0.20 23.41
C ARG A 229 19.14 -0.74 23.30
N ASN A 230 19.32 -1.92 22.71
CA ASN A 230 20.62 -2.61 22.67
C ASN A 230 21.62 -2.03 21.65
N LEU A 231 21.20 -1.07 20.81
CA LEU A 231 22.07 -0.34 19.88
C LEU A 231 22.85 0.81 20.54
N ARG A 232 22.43 1.27 21.73
CA ARG A 232 23.13 2.34 22.45
C ARG A 232 24.15 1.74 23.40
N ARG A 233 25.39 2.25 23.37
CA ARG A 233 26.39 1.94 24.41
C ARG A 233 25.79 2.31 25.77
N ARG A 234 25.62 1.35 26.69
CA ARG A 234 25.20 1.63 28.07
C ARG A 234 26.20 2.63 28.67
N THR A 235 25.80 3.89 28.70
CA THR A 235 26.48 4.96 29.43
C THR A 235 25.40 5.74 30.18
N ALA A 236 25.11 5.28 31.40
CA ALA A 236 24.28 5.90 32.45
C ALA A 236 22.82 6.32 32.08
N PRO A 237 21.90 6.45 33.05
CA PRO A 237 20.50 6.79 32.77
C PRO A 237 20.32 8.28 32.42
N ALA A 238 19.39 8.58 31.50
CA ALA A 238 19.05 9.92 31.03
C ALA A 238 18.03 10.63 31.97
N PRO A 239 18.04 11.98 32.06
CA PRO A 239 17.17 12.74 32.96
C PRO A 239 15.73 12.88 32.43
N SER A 240 14.81 13.15 33.36
CA SER A 240 13.35 13.25 33.16
C SER A 240 12.90 14.46 32.30
N PRO A 241 11.74 14.40 31.62
CA PRO A 241 11.28 15.45 30.70
C PRO A 241 10.72 16.70 31.40
N ASP A 242 11.02 17.86 30.80
CA ASP A 242 10.61 19.20 31.22
C ASP A 242 9.17 19.53 30.75
N PRO A 243 8.24 19.86 31.66
CA PRO A 243 6.83 20.13 31.36
C PRO A 243 6.54 21.49 30.70
N SER A 244 7.55 22.28 30.31
CA SER A 244 7.35 23.65 29.79
C SER A 244 7.22 23.82 28.27
N ARG A 245 7.14 22.73 27.48
CA ARG A 245 7.11 22.83 26.00
C ARG A 245 5.68 22.91 25.43
N PRO A 246 5.30 23.97 24.69
CA PRO A 246 3.94 24.11 24.15
C PRO A 246 3.71 23.21 22.91
N SER A 247 2.45 22.76 22.76
CA SER A 247 2.00 21.89 21.66
C SER A 247 1.87 22.62 20.31
N PRO A 248 2.01 21.92 19.16
CA PRO A 248 1.93 22.54 17.83
C PRO A 248 0.47 22.89 17.44
N PRO A 249 0.25 23.92 16.58
CA PRO A 249 -1.08 24.32 16.14
C PRO A 249 -1.66 23.39 15.06
N PRO A 250 -3.00 23.35 14.90
CA PRO A 250 -3.68 22.46 13.94
C PRO A 250 -3.45 22.88 12.48
N ALA A 251 -3.31 21.89 11.60
CA ALA A 251 -3.06 22.08 10.17
C ALA A 251 -4.32 22.53 9.39
N ALA A 252 -4.12 23.39 8.39
CA ALA A 252 -5.16 23.93 7.50
C ALA A 252 -5.62 22.91 6.42
N PRO A 253 -6.85 23.03 5.88
CA PRO A 253 -7.42 22.05 4.96
C PRO A 253 -6.83 22.16 3.53
N HIS A 254 -6.34 21.04 2.99
CA HIS A 254 -5.90 20.91 1.59
C HIS A 254 -7.09 20.68 0.64
N ALA A 255 -7.11 21.39 -0.49
CA ALA A 255 -8.14 21.28 -1.52
C ALA A 255 -7.94 20.00 -2.36
N ALA A 256 -8.96 19.15 -2.47
CA ALA A 256 -8.94 17.91 -3.25
C ALA A 256 -8.94 18.18 -4.77
N THR A 257 -7.91 17.72 -5.47
CA THR A 257 -7.79 17.79 -6.94
C THR A 257 -8.67 16.71 -7.59
N ARG A 258 -9.51 17.10 -8.55
CA ARG A 258 -10.55 16.24 -9.15
C ARG A 258 -10.02 15.37 -10.30
N LEU A 259 -10.46 14.12 -10.36
CA LEU A 259 -10.28 13.20 -11.50
C LEU A 259 -11.20 13.59 -12.70
N SER A 260 -11.08 14.80 -13.25
CA SER A 260 -11.96 15.27 -14.32
C SER A 260 -11.84 14.45 -15.62
N SER A 261 -12.94 14.34 -16.37
CA SER A 261 -13.07 13.61 -17.64
C SER A 261 -12.40 14.28 -18.84
N THR A 262 -11.85 15.50 -18.69
CA THR A 262 -11.19 16.28 -19.76
C THR A 262 -9.71 16.55 -19.50
N SER A 263 -9.16 16.16 -18.33
CA SER A 263 -7.74 16.33 -18.04
C SER A 263 -6.94 15.05 -18.35
N ALA A 264 -5.68 15.23 -18.76
CA ALA A 264 -4.73 14.14 -18.99
C ALA A 264 -4.60 13.23 -17.76
N PHE A 265 -4.18 11.97 -17.94
CA PHE A 265 -3.79 11.15 -16.80
C PHE A 265 -2.50 11.73 -16.21
N ASP A 266 -2.49 12.01 -14.90
CA ASP A 266 -1.46 12.80 -14.24
C ASP A 266 -1.13 12.23 -12.85
N MET A 267 -0.12 12.83 -12.21
CA MET A 267 0.38 12.39 -10.91
C MET A 267 -0.66 12.51 -9.78
N ASP A 268 -1.55 13.50 -9.83
CA ASP A 268 -2.56 13.70 -8.77
C ASP A 268 -3.63 12.61 -8.84
N LYS A 269 -4.03 12.26 -10.06
CA LYS A 269 -4.92 11.11 -10.32
C LYS A 269 -4.27 9.82 -9.85
N LEU A 270 -2.98 9.63 -10.13
CA LEU A 270 -2.25 8.45 -9.72
C LEU A 270 -2.07 8.36 -8.19
N ARG A 271 -1.82 9.48 -7.50
CA ARG A 271 -1.82 9.54 -6.03
C ARG A 271 -3.19 9.25 -5.43
N THR A 272 -4.26 9.71 -6.08
CA THR A 272 -5.63 9.36 -5.68
C THR A 272 -5.87 7.85 -5.80
N ILE A 273 -5.41 7.24 -6.90
CA ILE A 273 -5.46 5.78 -7.08
C ILE A 273 -4.71 5.07 -5.95
N LEU A 274 -3.49 5.50 -5.63
CA LEU A 274 -2.68 4.93 -4.54
C LEU A 274 -3.41 5.03 -3.20
N ALA A 275 -3.91 6.21 -2.83
CA ALA A 275 -4.66 6.42 -1.59
C ALA A 275 -5.87 5.47 -1.51
N MET A 276 -6.59 5.30 -2.61
CA MET A 276 -7.75 4.41 -2.65
C MET A 276 -7.38 2.92 -2.55
N GLN A 277 -6.19 2.49 -3.01
CA GLN A 277 -5.70 1.14 -2.76
C GLN A 277 -5.42 0.88 -1.27
N HIS A 278 -4.96 1.90 -0.52
CA HIS A 278 -4.82 1.79 0.93
C HIS A 278 -6.19 1.66 1.63
N HIS A 279 -7.22 2.35 1.15
CA HIS A 279 -8.58 2.19 1.67
C HIS A 279 -9.13 0.76 1.53
N VAL A 280 -8.71 0.02 0.49
CA VAL A 280 -9.02 -1.41 0.38
C VAL A 280 -8.37 -2.23 1.47
N GLN A 281 -7.14 -1.89 1.87
CA GLN A 281 -6.46 -2.61 2.96
C GLN A 281 -7.28 -2.46 4.25
N PHE A 282 -7.66 -1.23 4.61
CA PHE A 282 -8.46 -0.97 5.82
C PHE A 282 -9.78 -1.76 5.84
N VAL A 283 -10.56 -1.74 4.76
CA VAL A 283 -11.85 -2.46 4.72
C VAL A 283 -11.67 -3.98 4.62
N SER A 284 -10.49 -4.45 4.22
CA SER A 284 -10.18 -5.87 4.05
C SER A 284 -9.54 -6.51 5.27
N GLU A 285 -9.25 -5.73 6.32
CA GLU A 285 -8.84 -6.25 7.62
C GLU A 285 -9.80 -7.35 8.08
N GLU A 286 -9.27 -8.40 8.69
CA GLU A 286 -10.09 -9.52 9.16
C GLU A 286 -10.96 -9.08 10.33
N ASP A 287 -10.32 -8.45 11.31
CA ASP A 287 -10.98 -7.75 12.41
C ASP A 287 -11.41 -6.34 11.97
N ALA A 288 -12.71 -6.07 12.04
CA ALA A 288 -13.24 -4.75 11.70
C ALA A 288 -12.66 -3.65 12.59
N SER A 289 -12.44 -3.93 13.88
CA SER A 289 -11.95 -2.93 14.84
C SER A 289 -10.53 -2.45 14.50
N VAL A 290 -9.69 -3.33 13.95
CA VAL A 290 -8.34 -2.99 13.47
C VAL A 290 -8.44 -2.08 12.24
N GLY A 291 -9.29 -2.43 11.27
CA GLY A 291 -9.50 -1.59 10.10
C GLY A 291 -10.09 -0.22 10.43
N GLU A 292 -11.01 -0.17 11.40
CA GLU A 292 -11.60 1.06 11.91
C GLU A 292 -10.54 1.94 12.60
N GLN A 293 -9.70 1.35 13.44
CA GLN A 293 -8.62 2.10 14.12
C GLN A 293 -7.62 2.65 13.11
N ASN A 294 -7.15 1.82 12.17
CA ASN A 294 -6.22 2.25 11.11
C ASN A 294 -6.80 3.41 10.28
N LEU A 295 -8.10 3.38 10.01
CA LEU A 295 -8.78 4.45 9.28
C LEU A 295 -8.88 5.74 10.10
N ARG A 296 -9.11 5.64 11.42
CA ARG A 296 -9.09 6.80 12.33
C ARG A 296 -7.70 7.39 12.47
N ASP A 297 -6.68 6.57 12.58
CA ASP A 297 -5.28 7.00 12.68
C ASP A 297 -4.83 7.70 11.39
N ALA A 298 -5.40 7.33 10.24
CA ALA A 298 -5.24 8.03 8.96
C ALA A 298 -6.03 9.36 8.86
N GLY A 299 -6.71 9.77 9.94
CA GLY A 299 -7.42 11.04 10.07
C GLY A 299 -8.82 11.05 9.46
N PHE A 300 -9.46 9.89 9.32
CA PHE A 300 -10.83 9.78 8.82
C PHE A 300 -11.83 9.55 9.96
N ASP A 301 -12.97 10.23 9.87
CA ASP A 301 -14.11 10.00 10.76
C ASP A 301 -15.08 8.99 10.15
N ILE A 302 -15.35 7.89 10.84
CA ILE A 302 -16.19 6.80 10.33
C ILE A 302 -17.65 7.12 10.64
N GLN A 303 -18.44 7.26 9.60
CA GLN A 303 -19.86 7.58 9.71
C GLN A 303 -20.62 6.40 10.29
N GLY A 304 -21.37 6.65 11.36
CA GLY A 304 -21.99 5.59 12.17
C GLY A 304 -21.04 4.92 13.17
N GLY A 305 -19.78 5.37 13.26
CA GLY A 305 -18.83 4.96 14.29
C GLY A 305 -18.23 3.57 14.12
N ARG A 306 -18.60 2.81 13.07
CA ARG A 306 -18.10 1.44 12.81
C ARG A 306 -18.18 1.08 11.34
N PHE A 307 -17.55 -0.02 10.95
CA PHE A 307 -17.78 -0.66 9.67
C PHE A 307 -19.17 -1.30 9.61
N ILE A 308 -19.69 -1.37 8.39
CA ILE A 308 -20.98 -1.98 8.05
C ILE A 308 -20.70 -3.43 7.65
N ASP A 309 -21.04 -4.37 8.55
CA ASP A 309 -20.90 -5.80 8.33
C ASP A 309 -22.27 -6.47 8.22
N THR A 310 -22.45 -7.32 7.21
CA THR A 310 -23.62 -8.20 7.09
C THR A 310 -23.21 -9.61 6.72
N GLU A 311 -23.88 -10.59 7.33
CA GLU A 311 -23.70 -11.99 6.96
C GLU A 311 -24.46 -12.31 5.67
N ALA A 312 -23.86 -13.15 4.83
CA ALA A 312 -24.51 -13.66 3.64
C ALA A 312 -25.09 -15.04 3.91
N SER A 313 -26.39 -15.12 4.17
CA SER A 313 -27.14 -16.38 4.30
C SER A 313 -28.01 -16.66 3.07
N GLY A 314 -28.21 -17.95 2.74
CA GLY A 314 -29.07 -18.45 1.65
C GLY A 314 -28.38 -18.64 0.29
N LEU A 315 -29.15 -18.70 -0.81
CA LEU A 315 -28.65 -18.79 -2.21
C LEU A 315 -27.61 -17.71 -2.60
N GLY A 316 -27.49 -16.62 -1.82
CA GLY A 316 -26.42 -15.62 -1.94
C GLY A 316 -25.04 -16.11 -1.48
N GLY A 317 -24.98 -17.10 -0.58
CA GLY A 317 -23.76 -17.71 -0.06
C GLY A 317 -22.92 -18.45 -1.10
N LEU A 318 -23.49 -18.75 -2.27
CA LEU A 318 -22.75 -19.30 -3.42
C LEU A 318 -21.75 -18.29 -4.01
N PHE A 319 -22.02 -16.98 -3.93
CA PHE A 319 -21.12 -15.91 -4.39
C PHE A 319 -20.28 -15.27 -3.29
N THR A 320 -20.73 -15.42 -2.05
CA THR A 320 -20.16 -14.79 -0.88
C THR A 320 -19.99 -15.85 0.19
N THR A 321 -18.87 -16.57 0.17
CA THR A 321 -18.50 -17.50 1.24
C THR A 321 -18.06 -16.78 2.52
N GLY A 322 -18.41 -15.49 2.70
CA GLY A 322 -17.96 -14.66 3.81
C GLY A 322 -18.81 -13.41 4.04
N ARG A 323 -18.58 -12.76 5.18
CA ARG A 323 -19.19 -11.48 5.60
C ARG A 323 -18.94 -10.39 4.56
N LEU A 324 -20.01 -9.74 4.12
CA LEU A 324 -19.92 -8.50 3.35
C LEU A 324 -19.53 -7.37 4.28
N ARG A 325 -18.61 -6.52 3.84
CA ARG A 325 -18.09 -5.40 4.64
C ARG A 325 -17.94 -4.15 3.78
N ALA A 326 -18.35 -3.02 4.33
CA ALA A 326 -18.11 -1.70 3.78
C ALA A 326 -17.92 -0.66 4.90
N TYR A 327 -17.46 0.53 4.54
CA TYR A 327 -17.58 1.70 5.42
C TYR A 327 -17.87 2.95 4.61
N VAL A 328 -18.36 3.97 5.33
CA VAL A 328 -18.43 5.36 4.88
C VAL A 328 -17.63 6.19 5.87
N ALA A 329 -16.70 6.99 5.39
CA ALA A 329 -15.88 7.83 6.24
C ALA A 329 -15.68 9.21 5.62
N THR A 330 -15.34 10.20 6.45
CA THR A 330 -15.13 11.59 6.01
C THR A 330 -13.78 12.11 6.41
N ARG A 331 -13.21 12.98 5.58
CA ARG A 331 -12.07 13.81 5.95
C ARG A 331 -12.22 15.16 5.26
N GLY A 332 -12.46 16.22 6.04
CA GLY A 332 -12.84 17.51 5.48
C GLY A 332 -14.17 17.41 4.72
N THR A 333 -14.19 17.79 3.44
CA THR A 333 -15.39 17.71 2.58
C THR A 333 -15.52 16.40 1.81
N ASP A 334 -14.54 15.52 1.95
CA ASP A 334 -14.44 14.29 1.16
C ASP A 334 -15.17 13.16 1.90
N VAL A 335 -15.99 12.41 1.17
CA VAL A 335 -16.66 11.20 1.63
C VAL A 335 -16.00 10.01 0.93
N VAL A 336 -15.46 9.06 1.69
CA VAL A 336 -14.85 7.84 1.17
C VAL A 336 -15.73 6.65 1.50
N ILE A 337 -16.03 5.85 0.48
CA ILE A 337 -16.83 4.63 0.58
C ILE A 337 -15.98 3.49 0.05
N ALA A 338 -15.67 2.51 0.91
CA ALA A 338 -14.87 1.36 0.53
C ALA A 338 -15.62 0.05 0.75
N PHE A 339 -15.42 -0.92 -0.14
CA PHE A 339 -16.02 -2.25 -0.07
C PHE A 339 -14.95 -3.35 -0.05
N ARG A 340 -15.14 -4.32 0.85
CA ARG A 340 -14.29 -5.52 0.96
C ARG A 340 -14.55 -6.51 -0.17
N GLY A 341 -13.49 -7.18 -0.64
CA GLY A 341 -13.58 -8.33 -1.55
C GLY A 341 -13.71 -9.68 -0.83
N SER A 342 -14.17 -10.72 -1.53
CA SER A 342 -14.18 -12.10 -1.03
C SER A 342 -12.75 -12.68 -1.02
N GLY A 343 -12.38 -13.46 0.01
CA GLY A 343 -11.07 -14.10 0.11
C GLY A 343 -10.77 -15.06 -1.06
N GLY A 344 -10.09 -14.56 -2.09
CA GLY A 344 -9.11 -15.25 -2.96
C GLY A 344 -9.52 -16.43 -3.84
N SER A 345 -10.13 -17.50 -3.31
CA SER A 345 -10.12 -18.81 -3.99
C SER A 345 -11.34 -19.11 -4.86
N ASN A 346 -12.49 -18.47 -4.63
CA ASN A 346 -13.74 -18.95 -5.23
C ASN A 346 -14.39 -17.99 -6.24
N LEU A 347 -14.04 -16.70 -6.34
CA LEU A 347 -14.85 -15.76 -7.15
C LEU A 347 -14.79 -16.04 -8.66
N ALA A 348 -13.60 -16.19 -9.25
CA ALA A 348 -13.48 -16.50 -10.68
C ALA A 348 -13.96 -17.92 -11.02
N GLN A 349 -13.90 -18.85 -10.07
CA GLN A 349 -14.42 -20.22 -10.23
C GLN A 349 -15.96 -20.24 -10.11
N THR A 350 -16.55 -19.53 -9.15
CA THR A 350 -18.00 -19.36 -8.97
C THR A 350 -18.64 -18.62 -10.15
N ILE A 351 -17.97 -17.58 -10.68
CA ILE A 351 -18.48 -16.82 -11.83
C ILE A 351 -18.13 -17.54 -13.17
N GLY A 352 -17.05 -18.32 -13.21
CA GLY A 352 -16.53 -18.98 -14.41
C GLY A 352 -17.06 -20.40 -14.68
N ASN A 353 -17.35 -21.19 -13.63
CA ASN A 353 -17.93 -22.53 -13.75
C ASN A 353 -19.43 -22.42 -13.97
N GLY A 354 -19.85 -22.11 -15.19
CA GLY A 354 -21.25 -22.08 -15.64
C GLY A 354 -22.01 -23.41 -15.55
N GLY A 355 -22.01 -24.06 -14.38
CA GLY A 355 -22.67 -25.34 -14.07
C GLY A 355 -24.01 -25.21 -13.36
N THR A 356 -24.51 -24.00 -13.11
CA THR A 356 -25.94 -23.77 -12.86
C THR A 356 -26.35 -22.44 -13.49
N ASP A 357 -27.29 -22.48 -14.43
CA ASP A 357 -27.85 -21.32 -15.15
C ASP A 357 -28.40 -20.20 -14.23
N ALA A 358 -28.47 -20.44 -12.91
CA ALA A 358 -28.87 -19.47 -11.89
C ALA A 358 -27.82 -18.38 -11.59
N LEU A 359 -26.54 -18.57 -11.95
CA LEU A 359 -25.46 -17.71 -11.46
C LEU A 359 -25.06 -16.54 -12.39
N ALA A 360 -25.33 -16.61 -13.70
CA ALA A 360 -25.11 -15.47 -14.61
C ALA A 360 -26.35 -14.56 -14.76
N VAL A 361 -27.38 -14.80 -13.92
CA VAL A 361 -28.69 -14.14 -14.00
C VAL A 361 -28.53 -12.63 -13.83
N LYS A 362 -29.15 -11.92 -14.76
CA LYS A 362 -29.16 -10.46 -14.84
C LYS A 362 -30.40 -9.93 -14.14
N ALA A 363 -30.23 -9.17 -13.06
CA ALA A 363 -31.29 -8.50 -12.32
C ALA A 363 -31.34 -6.99 -12.62
N ARG A 364 -32.49 -6.37 -12.40
CA ARG A 364 -32.59 -4.91 -12.22
C ARG A 364 -32.36 -4.61 -10.73
N ALA A 365 -31.80 -3.45 -10.43
CA ALA A 365 -31.76 -2.95 -9.06
C ALA A 365 -32.86 -1.90 -8.86
N ASP A 366 -33.44 -1.86 -7.67
CA ASP A 366 -34.59 -1.01 -7.35
C ASP A 366 -34.32 0.48 -7.57
N PHE A 367 -33.08 0.93 -7.36
CA PHE A 367 -32.70 2.34 -7.56
C PHE A 367 -32.71 2.76 -9.04
N ILE A 368 -32.59 1.81 -9.98
CA ILE A 368 -32.75 2.07 -11.41
C ILE A 368 -34.23 2.13 -11.77
N GLU A 369 -35.04 1.23 -11.22
CA GLU A 369 -36.48 1.18 -11.50
C GLU A 369 -37.20 2.46 -11.05
N ASN A 370 -36.82 2.97 -9.87
CA ASN A 370 -37.46 4.14 -9.26
C ASN A 370 -36.81 5.49 -9.63
N GLY A 371 -35.67 5.49 -10.34
CA GLY A 371 -34.87 6.69 -10.55
C GLY A 371 -34.33 6.91 -11.97
N ALA A 372 -34.41 5.92 -12.88
CA ALA A 372 -33.92 6.08 -14.25
C ALA A 372 -34.90 6.90 -15.12
N GLY A 373 -34.39 7.99 -15.70
CA GLY A 373 -35.20 8.94 -16.46
C GLY A 373 -35.51 8.53 -17.91
N ARG A 374 -34.65 7.74 -18.58
CA ARG A 374 -34.84 7.37 -19.99
C ARG A 374 -35.36 5.94 -20.14
N ALA A 375 -36.13 5.67 -21.20
CA ALA A 375 -36.64 4.33 -21.49
C ALA A 375 -35.52 3.30 -21.70
N GLU A 376 -34.45 3.69 -22.41
CA GLU A 376 -33.25 2.87 -22.63
C GLU A 376 -32.54 2.46 -21.33
N ASP A 377 -32.60 3.31 -20.30
CA ASP A 377 -31.96 3.04 -19.00
C ASP A 377 -32.66 1.92 -18.24
N ARG A 378 -33.94 1.68 -18.53
CA ARG A 378 -34.71 0.57 -17.96
C ARG A 378 -34.24 -0.78 -18.52
N GLU A 379 -33.42 -0.80 -19.56
CA GLU A 379 -32.79 -2.03 -20.08
C GLU A 379 -31.49 -2.38 -19.34
N ALA A 380 -31.02 -1.52 -18.44
CA ALA A 380 -29.88 -1.81 -17.59
C ALA A 380 -30.14 -3.07 -16.77
N ARG A 381 -29.18 -3.98 -16.78
CA ARG A 381 -29.17 -5.19 -15.97
C ARG A 381 -27.78 -5.43 -15.41
N MET A 382 -27.74 -5.96 -14.21
CA MET A 382 -26.52 -6.25 -13.47
C MET A 382 -26.55 -7.68 -12.97
N HIS A 383 -25.39 -8.20 -12.60
CA HIS A 383 -25.28 -9.54 -12.03
C HIS A 383 -26.09 -9.65 -10.74
N ALA A 384 -27.05 -10.58 -10.70
CA ALA A 384 -28.01 -10.70 -9.60
C ALA A 384 -27.35 -10.91 -8.23
N GLY A 385 -26.24 -11.66 -8.18
CA GLY A 385 -25.48 -11.83 -6.94
C GLY A 385 -24.89 -10.52 -6.40
N PHE A 386 -24.44 -9.62 -7.29
CA PHE A 386 -23.89 -8.33 -6.87
C PHE A 386 -25.00 -7.37 -6.42
N VAL A 387 -26.14 -7.38 -7.12
CA VAL A 387 -27.32 -6.61 -6.74
C VAL A 387 -27.78 -6.98 -5.34
N ARG A 388 -28.02 -8.28 -5.08
CA ARG A 388 -28.44 -8.76 -3.75
C ARG A 388 -27.43 -8.46 -2.65
N ALA A 389 -26.13 -8.55 -2.95
CA ALA A 389 -25.09 -8.22 -1.98
C ALA A 389 -25.07 -6.72 -1.65
N TYR A 390 -25.16 -5.86 -2.66
CA TYR A 390 -25.22 -4.42 -2.48
C TYR A 390 -26.49 -4.00 -1.71
N GLU A 391 -27.65 -4.54 -2.07
CA GLU A 391 -28.94 -4.23 -1.42
C GLU A 391 -28.93 -4.50 0.10
N ARG A 392 -28.15 -5.47 0.59
CA ARG A 392 -27.99 -5.71 2.03
C ARG A 392 -27.21 -4.61 2.75
N LEU A 393 -26.20 -4.03 2.09
CA LEU A 393 -25.39 -2.94 2.64
C LEU A 393 -26.03 -1.56 2.40
N ARG A 394 -26.87 -1.45 1.37
CA ARG A 394 -27.40 -0.19 0.84
C ARG A 394 -28.07 0.71 1.88
N PRO A 395 -28.96 0.24 2.77
CA PRO A 395 -29.64 1.12 3.73
C PRO A 395 -28.67 1.82 4.68
N GLU A 396 -27.73 1.07 5.27
CA GLU A 396 -26.72 1.64 6.18
C GLU A 396 -25.73 2.55 5.44
N ILE A 397 -25.33 2.20 4.21
CA ILE A 397 -24.46 3.05 3.39
C ILE A 397 -25.14 4.38 3.07
N LEU A 398 -26.39 4.37 2.59
CA LEU A 398 -27.09 5.61 2.23
C LEU A 398 -27.33 6.49 3.46
N ALA A 399 -27.70 5.89 4.60
CA ALA A 399 -27.85 6.62 5.85
C ALA A 399 -26.53 7.27 6.29
N ALA A 400 -25.41 6.54 6.22
CA ALA A 400 -24.10 7.05 6.58
C ALA A 400 -23.60 8.14 5.62
N VAL A 401 -23.87 8.01 4.31
CA VAL A 401 -23.56 9.04 3.30
C VAL A 401 -24.39 10.30 3.51
N ASP A 402 -25.68 10.17 3.80
CA ASP A 402 -26.56 11.31 4.07
C ASP A 402 -26.13 12.05 5.35
N ALA A 403 -25.68 11.31 6.37
CA ALA A 403 -25.13 11.87 7.61
C ALA A 403 -23.78 12.57 7.41
N ALA A 404 -22.94 12.06 6.51
CA ALA A 404 -21.61 12.59 6.22
C ALA A 404 -21.63 14.07 5.78
N GLY A 405 -22.68 14.49 5.04
CA GLY A 405 -22.84 15.88 4.56
C GLY A 405 -21.74 16.40 3.62
N GLY A 406 -20.81 15.54 3.18
CA GLY A 406 -19.70 15.90 2.31
C GLY A 406 -20.10 16.11 0.84
N ARG A 407 -19.22 16.74 0.05
CA ARG A 407 -19.53 17.16 -1.34
C ARG A 407 -18.80 16.37 -2.41
N ASP A 408 -17.62 15.83 -2.12
CA ASP A 408 -16.85 15.00 -3.06
C ASP A 408 -16.81 13.57 -2.56
N VAL A 409 -17.36 12.64 -3.36
CA VAL A 409 -17.49 11.24 -2.99
C VAL A 409 -16.47 10.41 -3.75
N TYR A 410 -15.78 9.53 -3.03
CA TYR A 410 -14.83 8.56 -3.55
C TYR A 410 -15.33 7.16 -3.22
N VAL A 411 -15.61 6.36 -4.24
CA VAL A 411 -16.13 5.00 -4.11
C VAL A 411 -15.12 4.01 -4.66
N PHE A 412 -14.67 3.08 -3.82
CA PHE A 412 -13.64 2.11 -4.20
C PHE A 412 -13.93 0.69 -3.73
N GLY A 413 -13.41 -0.28 -4.46
CA GLY A 413 -13.31 -1.66 -3.99
C GLY A 413 -12.41 -2.53 -4.87
N HIS A 414 -11.97 -3.66 -4.30
CA HIS A 414 -11.19 -4.67 -4.98
C HIS A 414 -12.01 -5.96 -5.19
N SER A 415 -11.81 -6.63 -6.33
CA SER A 415 -12.47 -7.92 -6.62
C SER A 415 -14.01 -7.79 -6.53
N LEU A 416 -14.70 -8.63 -5.76
CA LEU A 416 -16.12 -8.50 -5.44
C LEU A 416 -16.48 -7.09 -4.92
N GLY A 417 -15.63 -6.50 -4.07
CA GLY A 417 -15.82 -5.15 -3.55
C GLY A 417 -15.85 -4.10 -4.67
N GLY A 418 -15.09 -4.32 -5.76
CA GLY A 418 -15.14 -3.47 -6.95
C GLY A 418 -16.50 -3.51 -7.66
N ALA A 419 -17.15 -4.67 -7.69
CA ALA A 419 -18.49 -4.79 -8.23
C ALA A 419 -19.53 -4.02 -7.38
N LEU A 420 -19.44 -4.14 -6.05
CA LEU A 420 -20.31 -3.43 -5.12
C LEU A 420 -20.09 -1.92 -5.16
N ALA A 421 -18.83 -1.48 -5.22
CA ALA A 421 -18.45 -0.08 -5.41
C ALA A 421 -19.05 0.51 -6.70
N THR A 422 -19.06 -0.29 -7.78
CA THR A 422 -19.68 0.12 -9.05
C THR A 422 -21.19 0.29 -8.92
N LEU A 423 -21.89 -0.61 -8.23
CA LEU A 423 -23.33 -0.43 -7.98
C LEU A 423 -23.60 0.79 -7.09
N CYS A 424 -22.80 0.98 -6.05
CA CYS A 424 -22.94 2.09 -5.12
C CYS A 424 -22.74 3.45 -5.78
N ALA A 425 -21.71 3.62 -6.60
CA ALA A 425 -21.46 4.87 -7.29
C ALA A 425 -22.63 5.27 -8.21
N LEU A 426 -23.24 4.29 -8.89
CA LEU A 426 -24.41 4.55 -9.73
C LEU A 426 -25.66 4.87 -8.91
N ASP A 427 -25.90 4.13 -7.83
CA ASP A 427 -27.03 4.41 -6.93
C ASP A 427 -26.96 5.86 -6.43
N LEU A 428 -25.80 6.29 -5.91
CA LEU A 428 -25.63 7.67 -5.45
C LEU A 428 -25.88 8.70 -6.56
N ALA A 429 -25.42 8.43 -7.79
CA ALA A 429 -25.65 9.31 -8.93
C ALA A 429 -27.14 9.45 -9.31
N ILE A 430 -27.94 8.40 -9.05
CA ILE A 430 -29.37 8.37 -9.37
C ILE A 430 -30.22 8.84 -8.18
N SER A 431 -30.06 8.25 -7.01
CA SER A 431 -30.90 8.45 -5.83
C SER A 431 -30.55 9.69 -5.01
N ARG A 432 -29.36 10.28 -5.21
CA ARG A 432 -28.90 11.54 -4.60
C ARG A 432 -28.44 12.53 -5.67
N ARG A 433 -29.13 12.53 -6.81
CA ARG A 433 -28.82 13.39 -7.95
C ARG A 433 -28.83 14.86 -7.52
N GLY A 434 -27.73 15.56 -7.79
CA GLY A 434 -27.56 16.98 -7.45
C GLY A 434 -27.04 17.24 -6.04
N THR A 435 -26.90 16.22 -5.18
CA THR A 435 -26.36 16.36 -3.82
C THR A 435 -24.84 16.53 -3.84
N PHE A 436 -24.14 15.70 -4.63
CA PHE A 436 -22.67 15.69 -4.67
C PHE A 436 -22.13 16.56 -5.80
N ARG A 437 -21.03 17.26 -5.51
CA ARG A 437 -20.24 17.99 -6.51
C ARG A 437 -19.55 17.02 -7.47
N SER A 438 -19.04 15.91 -6.94
CA SER A 438 -18.40 14.87 -7.75
C SER A 438 -18.54 13.49 -7.12
N ILE A 439 -18.63 12.46 -7.97
CA ILE A 439 -18.54 11.06 -7.59
C ILE A 439 -17.38 10.46 -8.39
N THR A 440 -16.32 10.10 -7.68
CA THR A 440 -15.13 9.44 -8.21
C THR A 440 -15.23 7.96 -7.91
N HIS A 441 -15.18 7.13 -8.96
CA HIS A 441 -15.22 5.68 -8.88
C HIS A 441 -13.91 5.11 -9.38
N ILE A 442 -13.18 4.39 -8.52
CA ILE A 442 -11.98 3.67 -8.94
C ILE A 442 -12.08 2.26 -8.38
N VAL A 443 -11.74 1.24 -9.18
CA VAL A 443 -11.81 -0.17 -8.73
C VAL A 443 -10.62 -0.96 -9.23
N SER A 444 -10.21 -1.97 -8.47
CA SER A 444 -9.09 -2.85 -8.82
C SER A 444 -9.53 -4.30 -8.93
N GLY A 445 -9.11 -5.00 -9.98
CA GLY A 445 -9.47 -6.40 -10.17
C GLY A 445 -10.98 -6.65 -10.24
N SER A 446 -11.79 -5.65 -10.60
CA SER A 446 -13.25 -5.78 -10.60
C SER A 446 -13.73 -6.69 -11.74
N PRO A 447 -14.66 -7.63 -11.49
CA PRO A 447 -15.36 -8.34 -12.56
C PRO A 447 -16.29 -7.39 -13.33
N ARG A 448 -16.82 -7.86 -14.47
CA ARG A 448 -17.89 -7.14 -15.20
C ARG A 448 -19.18 -7.17 -14.39
N VAL A 449 -19.85 -6.01 -14.28
CA VAL A 449 -20.99 -5.83 -13.37
C VAL A 449 -22.34 -5.93 -14.09
N GLY A 450 -22.47 -5.38 -15.29
CA GLY A 450 -23.75 -5.31 -16.00
C GLY A 450 -23.63 -5.29 -17.51
N ASN A 451 -24.76 -5.10 -18.19
CA ASN A 451 -24.87 -5.15 -19.65
C ASN A 451 -24.53 -3.81 -20.35
N GLY A 452 -24.71 -3.75 -21.67
CA GLY A 452 -24.49 -2.53 -22.47
C GLY A 452 -25.28 -1.31 -21.98
N PRO A 453 -26.61 -1.41 -21.82
CA PRO A 453 -27.41 -0.33 -21.25
C PRO A 453 -26.95 0.11 -19.85
N PHE A 454 -26.58 -0.83 -18.97
CA PHE A 454 -26.00 -0.50 -17.66
C PHE A 454 -24.71 0.30 -17.80
N ARG A 455 -23.81 -0.08 -18.71
CA ARG A 455 -22.58 0.68 -19.00
C ARG A 455 -22.89 2.10 -19.44
N SER A 456 -23.79 2.26 -20.43
CA SER A 456 -24.15 3.57 -20.95
C SER A 456 -24.76 4.46 -19.86
N LEU A 457 -25.63 3.90 -19.01
CA LEU A 457 -26.17 4.59 -17.85
C LEU A 457 -25.07 4.99 -16.85
N PHE A 458 -24.16 4.07 -16.53
CA PHE A 458 -23.06 4.29 -15.59
C PHE A 458 -22.09 5.38 -16.07
N GLU A 459 -21.60 5.29 -17.31
CA GLU A 459 -20.61 6.25 -17.85
C GLU A 459 -21.18 7.67 -17.96
N ARG A 460 -22.50 7.82 -18.10
CA ARG A 460 -23.17 9.13 -18.05
C ARG A 460 -23.37 9.65 -16.63
N GLY A 461 -23.73 8.77 -15.69
CA GLY A 461 -24.00 9.15 -14.29
C GLY A 461 -22.74 9.40 -13.47
N VAL A 462 -21.66 8.64 -13.74
CA VAL A 462 -20.41 8.65 -12.98
C VAL A 462 -19.24 8.85 -13.94
N PRO A 463 -19.03 10.04 -14.51
CA PRO A 463 -18.00 10.27 -15.55
C PRO A 463 -16.57 10.11 -15.03
N ASN A 464 -16.33 10.27 -13.72
CA ASN A 464 -15.02 10.13 -13.09
C ASN A 464 -14.78 8.67 -12.68
N ASN A 465 -14.72 7.77 -13.65
CA ASN A 465 -14.56 6.34 -13.42
C ASN A 465 -13.22 5.79 -13.94
N LEU A 466 -12.65 4.80 -13.25
CA LEU A 466 -11.42 4.10 -13.66
C LEU A 466 -11.38 2.66 -13.12
N ARG A 467 -10.93 1.73 -13.95
CA ARG A 467 -10.65 0.34 -13.57
C ARG A 467 -9.16 0.07 -13.69
N ILE A 468 -8.60 -0.60 -12.70
CA ILE A 468 -7.22 -1.10 -12.71
C ILE A 468 -7.27 -2.61 -12.91
N THR A 469 -6.44 -3.13 -13.80
CA THR A 469 -6.30 -4.58 -14.04
C THR A 469 -4.84 -4.98 -14.07
N ILE A 470 -4.49 -6.15 -13.53
CA ILE A 470 -3.15 -6.73 -13.66
C ILE A 470 -3.12 -7.73 -14.81
N HIS A 471 -2.04 -7.70 -15.60
CA HIS A 471 -1.82 -8.62 -16.72
C HIS A 471 -1.94 -10.08 -16.25
N GLY A 472 -2.89 -10.82 -16.84
CA GLY A 472 -3.13 -12.22 -16.50
C GLY A 472 -3.99 -12.47 -15.27
N ASP A 473 -4.56 -11.43 -14.64
CA ASP A 473 -5.63 -11.62 -13.65
C ASP A 473 -6.90 -12.15 -14.34
N PRO A 474 -7.48 -13.30 -13.90
CA PRO A 474 -8.69 -13.85 -14.48
C PRO A 474 -9.99 -13.15 -14.06
N VAL A 475 -10.04 -12.43 -12.95
CA VAL A 475 -11.30 -11.89 -12.39
C VAL A 475 -11.90 -10.76 -13.23
N PRO A 476 -11.12 -9.78 -13.75
CA PRO A 476 -11.64 -8.80 -14.71
C PRO A 476 -12.19 -9.44 -15.99
N ARG A 477 -11.97 -10.73 -16.24
CA ARG A 477 -12.42 -11.43 -17.45
C ARG A 477 -13.75 -12.13 -17.28
N VAL A 478 -14.34 -12.09 -16.09
CA VAL A 478 -15.62 -12.74 -15.80
C VAL A 478 -16.70 -11.72 -15.41
N PRO A 479 -17.99 -12.03 -15.61
CA PRO A 479 -18.53 -13.15 -16.41
C PRO A 479 -18.13 -13.03 -17.90
N ARG A 480 -17.95 -14.18 -18.58
CA ARG A 480 -17.74 -14.21 -20.05
C ARG A 480 -19.04 -13.81 -20.76
N GLY A 481 -18.94 -13.15 -21.91
CA GLY A 481 -20.08 -13.06 -22.83
C GLY A 481 -20.39 -14.47 -23.35
N ARG A 482 -21.62 -14.97 -23.22
CA ARG A 482 -21.99 -16.25 -23.86
C ARG A 482 -22.02 -16.00 -25.36
N PHE A 483 -21.25 -16.80 -26.13
CA PHE A 483 -21.24 -16.80 -27.59
C PHE A 483 -22.57 -17.26 -28.21
N THR A 484 -23.47 -17.84 -27.41
CA THR A 484 -24.75 -18.44 -27.86
C THR A 484 -25.97 -17.51 -27.75
N ASP A 485 -25.83 -16.29 -27.22
CA ASP A 485 -26.95 -15.34 -27.09
C ASP A 485 -26.97 -14.37 -28.28
N LEU A 486 -27.98 -14.48 -29.16
CA LEU A 486 -28.14 -13.73 -30.42
C LEU A 486 -28.40 -12.21 -30.24
N ARG A 487 -28.17 -11.68 -29.04
CA ARG A 487 -28.47 -10.30 -28.60
C ARG A 487 -27.24 -9.67 -27.91
N PRO A 488 -26.25 -9.15 -28.66
CA PRO A 488 -24.96 -8.66 -28.12
C PRO A 488 -25.04 -7.52 -27.09
N GLU A 489 -26.16 -6.81 -27.07
CA GLU A 489 -26.51 -5.79 -26.08
C GLU A 489 -26.75 -6.37 -24.67
N ARG A 490 -27.03 -7.68 -24.59
CA ARG A 490 -27.23 -8.42 -23.34
C ARG A 490 -25.94 -8.97 -22.76
N TYR A 491 -24.78 -8.82 -23.40
CA TYR A 491 -23.50 -9.26 -22.84
C TYR A 491 -23.06 -8.41 -21.65
N TYR A 492 -22.36 -9.03 -20.69
CA TYR A 492 -21.69 -8.28 -19.64
C TYR A 492 -20.58 -7.42 -20.25
N ARG A 493 -20.55 -6.14 -19.87
CA ARG A 493 -19.56 -5.17 -20.35
C ARG A 493 -18.91 -4.48 -19.16
N HIS A 494 -17.63 -4.16 -19.32
CA HIS A 494 -16.94 -3.29 -18.39
C HIS A 494 -17.45 -1.85 -18.54
N VAL A 495 -17.60 -1.19 -17.40
CA VAL A 495 -17.70 0.26 -17.29
C VAL A 495 -16.33 0.79 -16.93
N GLY A 496 -16.01 2.04 -17.23
CA GLY A 496 -14.71 2.58 -16.83
C GLY A 496 -13.75 2.84 -17.97
N ARG A 497 -12.92 3.86 -17.79
CA ARG A 497 -11.55 3.90 -18.35
C ARG A 497 -10.73 2.73 -17.79
N LEU A 498 -9.70 2.30 -18.51
CA LEU A 498 -8.85 1.17 -18.12
C LEU A 498 -7.41 1.65 -17.89
N LEU A 499 -6.85 1.28 -16.73
CA LEU A 499 -5.43 1.32 -16.43
C LEU A 499 -4.92 -0.13 -16.34
N PRO A 500 -4.43 -0.71 -17.44
CA PRO A 500 -3.93 -2.07 -17.47
C PRO A 500 -2.45 -2.07 -17.09
N LEU A 501 -2.09 -2.77 -16.00
CA LEU A 501 -0.74 -2.82 -15.47
C LEU A 501 -0.13 -4.22 -15.58
N THR A 502 1.19 -4.31 -15.68
CA THR A 502 1.94 -5.52 -15.34
C THR A 502 2.12 -5.62 -13.82
N GLU A 503 2.62 -6.74 -13.31
CA GLU A 503 2.99 -6.86 -11.89
C GLU A 503 4.13 -5.90 -11.50
N SER A 504 4.98 -5.53 -12.46
CA SER A 504 6.05 -4.54 -12.33
C SER A 504 5.57 -3.09 -12.41
N GLY A 505 4.28 -2.84 -12.68
CA GLY A 505 3.69 -1.50 -12.74
C GLY A 505 3.76 -0.81 -14.09
N ASP A 506 4.18 -1.50 -15.14
CA ASP A 506 4.20 -0.95 -16.50
C ASP A 506 2.79 -0.90 -17.07
N ILE A 507 2.43 0.20 -17.76
CA ILE A 507 1.16 0.32 -18.46
C ILE A 507 1.21 -0.51 -19.75
N GLN A 508 0.29 -1.45 -19.92
CA GLN A 508 0.21 -2.29 -21.11
C GLN A 508 -0.27 -1.47 -22.33
N ALA A 509 0.39 -1.66 -23.47
CA ALA A 509 -0.07 -1.16 -24.75
C ALA A 509 -1.38 -1.84 -25.17
N ALA A 510 -2.19 -1.15 -25.99
CA ALA A 510 -3.48 -1.65 -26.45
C ALA A 510 -3.39 -3.05 -27.08
N ASP A 511 -2.35 -3.30 -27.88
CA ASP A 511 -2.10 -4.57 -28.59
C ASP A 511 -1.70 -5.71 -27.64
N ASP A 512 -1.06 -5.40 -26.52
CA ASP A 512 -0.58 -6.37 -25.53
C ASP A 512 -1.60 -6.71 -24.45
N ILE A 513 -2.76 -6.05 -24.45
CA ILE A 513 -3.90 -6.43 -23.60
C ILE A 513 -4.35 -7.83 -24.06
N ALA A 514 -3.77 -8.85 -23.43
CA ALA A 514 -3.98 -10.24 -23.79
C ALA A 514 -5.34 -10.75 -23.31
N THR A 515 -5.92 -11.70 -24.04
CA THR A 515 -7.07 -12.54 -23.64
C THR A 515 -6.58 -13.82 -22.93
N VAL A 516 -5.80 -13.70 -21.85
CA VAL A 516 -5.25 -14.87 -21.15
C VAL A 516 -6.38 -15.77 -20.60
N GLY A 517 -6.25 -17.08 -20.84
CA GLY A 517 -7.15 -18.12 -20.31
C GLY A 517 -7.11 -18.25 -18.78
N LEU A 518 -8.11 -18.94 -18.21
CA LEU A 518 -8.48 -19.00 -16.77
C LEU A 518 -7.42 -19.61 -15.81
N ALA A 519 -6.17 -19.80 -16.21
CA ALA A 519 -5.27 -20.77 -15.58
C ALA A 519 -4.27 -20.22 -14.53
N ARG A 520 -4.28 -18.93 -14.16
CA ARG A 520 -3.29 -18.37 -13.20
C ARG A 520 -3.89 -17.42 -12.16
N PHE A 521 -4.32 -17.97 -11.03
CA PHE A 521 -5.00 -17.26 -9.93
C PHE A 521 -4.08 -16.43 -9.00
N GLY A 522 -2.75 -16.56 -9.07
CA GLY A 522 -1.82 -15.85 -8.18
C GLY A 522 -1.78 -14.32 -8.33
N ARG A 523 -2.29 -13.78 -9.45
CA ARG A 523 -2.18 -12.35 -9.81
C ARG A 523 -3.31 -11.45 -9.29
N HIS A 524 -4.32 -12.04 -8.65
CA HIS A 524 -5.55 -11.33 -8.29
C HIS A 524 -5.51 -10.63 -6.91
N SER A 525 -4.46 -10.80 -6.11
CA SER A 525 -4.47 -10.25 -4.74
C SER A 525 -4.38 -8.71 -4.70
N ASN A 526 -5.08 -8.07 -3.75
CA ASN A 526 -5.00 -6.61 -3.56
C ASN A 526 -3.57 -6.09 -3.36
N SER A 527 -2.69 -6.89 -2.74
CA SER A 527 -1.28 -6.55 -2.57
C SER A 527 -0.52 -6.46 -3.90
N VAL A 528 -0.84 -7.29 -4.89
CA VAL A 528 -0.25 -7.20 -6.24
C VAL A 528 -0.69 -5.92 -6.93
N TYR A 529 -1.98 -5.57 -6.81
CA TYR A 529 -2.52 -4.32 -7.33
C TYR A 529 -1.89 -3.07 -6.69
N LEU A 530 -1.75 -3.06 -5.35
CA LEU A 530 -1.09 -1.99 -4.64
C LEU A 530 0.37 -1.84 -5.07
N ASN A 531 1.12 -2.95 -5.17
CA ASN A 531 2.52 -2.90 -5.61
C ASN A 531 2.66 -2.34 -7.03
N ALA A 532 1.87 -2.82 -7.98
CA ALA A 532 1.92 -2.32 -9.36
C ALA A 532 1.62 -0.82 -9.45
N VAL A 533 0.65 -0.31 -8.67
CA VAL A 533 0.36 1.13 -8.58
C VAL A 533 1.54 1.89 -7.98
N VAL A 534 2.18 1.38 -6.93
CA VAL A 534 3.37 1.99 -6.32
C VAL A 534 4.52 2.06 -7.32
N GLN A 535 4.76 1.00 -8.10
CA GLN A 535 5.79 1.02 -9.14
C GLN A 535 5.48 2.04 -10.24
N LEU A 536 4.21 2.13 -10.68
CA LEU A 536 3.79 3.15 -11.65
C LEU A 536 3.99 4.58 -11.10
N VAL A 537 3.69 4.83 -9.82
CA VAL A 537 3.96 6.13 -9.18
C VAL A 537 5.43 6.48 -9.28
N ARG A 538 6.31 5.54 -8.93
CA ARG A 538 7.76 5.75 -8.98
C ARG A 538 8.26 6.01 -10.39
N GLU A 539 7.75 5.25 -11.36
CA GLU A 539 8.14 5.44 -12.75
C GLU A 539 7.65 6.78 -13.28
N ALA A 540 6.44 7.19 -12.96
CA ALA A 540 5.89 8.48 -13.36
C ALA A 540 6.58 9.68 -12.68
N GLU A 541 7.12 9.51 -11.47
CA GLU A 541 7.98 10.53 -10.83
C GLU A 541 9.31 10.72 -11.55
N ARG A 542 9.88 9.65 -12.13
CA ARG A 542 11.11 9.72 -12.93
C ARG A 542 10.87 10.18 -14.36
N SER A 543 9.79 9.68 -14.95
CA SER A 543 9.44 9.85 -16.35
C SER A 543 7.95 10.14 -16.47
N PRO A 544 7.51 11.41 -16.28
CA PRO A 544 6.09 11.76 -16.32
C PRO A 544 5.39 11.39 -17.63
N SER A 545 6.16 11.21 -18.72
CA SER A 545 5.64 10.81 -20.03
C SER A 545 5.01 9.41 -20.03
N VAL A 546 5.31 8.54 -19.06
CA VAL A 546 4.63 7.24 -18.93
C VAL A 546 3.14 7.39 -18.64
N LEU A 547 2.70 8.56 -18.16
CA LEU A 547 1.29 8.89 -17.96
C LEU A 547 0.61 9.46 -19.22
N ASN A 548 1.36 9.69 -20.32
CA ASN A 548 0.81 10.13 -21.60
C ASN A 548 0.11 8.96 -22.32
N VAL A 549 -0.96 8.46 -21.71
CA VAL A 549 -1.74 7.33 -22.18
C VAL A 549 -3.21 7.70 -22.29
N ASP A 550 -3.87 7.20 -23.34
CA ASP A 550 -5.31 7.31 -23.49
C ASP A 550 -6.00 6.11 -22.80
N LEU A 551 -6.33 6.28 -21.53
CA LEU A 551 -7.02 5.27 -20.72
C LEU A 551 -8.42 4.91 -21.27
N ARG A 552 -9.03 5.77 -22.11
CA ARG A 552 -10.29 5.47 -22.77
C ARG A 552 -10.06 4.53 -23.94
N ALA A 553 -9.08 4.83 -24.78
CA ALA A 553 -8.67 3.99 -25.91
C ALA A 553 -8.24 2.58 -25.44
N LEU A 554 -7.46 2.48 -24.36
CA LEU A 554 -7.10 1.18 -23.76
C LEU A 554 -8.34 0.38 -23.32
N GLY A 555 -9.33 1.06 -22.74
CA GLY A 555 -10.59 0.44 -22.37
C GLY A 555 -11.41 -0.01 -23.57
N ASP A 556 -11.43 0.77 -24.67
CA ASP A 556 -12.13 0.40 -25.90
C ASP A 556 -11.46 -0.79 -26.59
N ALA A 557 -10.13 -0.83 -26.63
CA ALA A 557 -9.34 -1.95 -27.16
C ALA A 557 -9.61 -3.26 -26.38
N GLU A 558 -9.63 -3.22 -25.03
CA GLU A 558 -9.99 -4.39 -24.22
C GLU A 558 -11.41 -4.90 -24.55
N ARG A 559 -12.35 -3.99 -24.78
CA ARG A 559 -13.74 -4.34 -25.08
C ARG A 559 -13.93 -4.94 -26.47
N GLU A 560 -13.16 -4.48 -27.44
CA GLU A 560 -13.15 -5.03 -28.79
C GLU A 560 -12.62 -6.46 -28.79
N LYS A 561 -11.45 -6.67 -28.19
CA LYS A 561 -10.82 -8.00 -28.05
C LYS A 561 -11.60 -8.99 -27.20
N ALA A 562 -12.55 -8.53 -26.38
CA ALA A 562 -13.44 -9.40 -25.60
C ALA A 562 -14.67 -9.87 -26.40
N ARG A 563 -14.87 -9.38 -27.63
CA ARG A 563 -15.91 -9.86 -28.56
C ARG A 563 -15.43 -11.05 -29.39
N ASP A 564 -14.14 -11.09 -29.66
CA ASP A 564 -13.43 -12.19 -30.33
C ASP A 564 -13.10 -13.30 -29.32
#